data_AF-A0A2E4X5A7-F1
#
_entry.id   AF-A0A2E4X5A7-F1
#
_cell.length_a   1.000
_cell.length_b   1.000
_cell.length_c   1.000
_cell.angle_alpha   90.00
_cell.angle_beta   90.00
_cell.angle_gamma   90.00
#
_symmetry.space_group_name_H-M   'P 1'
#
loop_
_entity.id
_entity.type
_entity.pdbx_description
1 polymer ?
#
loop_
_entity_poly.entity_id
_entity_poly.type
_entity_poly.pdbx_seq_one_letter_code
_entity_poly.pdbx_strand_id
1 'polypeptide(L)'
;MSFKKKINQIIRVDLAGEKGAIEIYKGQLAVIKDKTLSNEIKIMLKKEEEHCEKFTKLLVQYKVRPTILDPVWKVGAFGLGMFSAALGKKATMACTEAVEEVIIDHYEKQSKYLEGKDDALSKVTKKFASDEKEHMHIAKDMGTGSDLLHQTLKSGIKLISKIAIKVSERV
;
A
#
# COMPACT_ATOMS: atom_id res chain seq x y z
N MET A 1 19.99 -14.08 -6.68
CA MET A 1 18.81 -14.76 -6.11
C MET A 1 18.08 -15.48 -7.25
N SER A 2 17.56 -16.69 -7.06
CA SER A 2 16.80 -17.40 -8.11
C SER A 2 15.55 -16.61 -8.53
N PHE A 3 15.21 -16.66 -9.83
CA PHE A 3 14.00 -16.03 -10.39
C PHE A 3 12.74 -16.45 -9.64
N LYS A 4 12.55 -17.76 -9.42
CA LYS A 4 11.42 -18.30 -8.64
C LYS A 4 11.36 -17.71 -7.23
N LYS A 5 12.51 -17.56 -6.57
CA LYS A 5 12.57 -16.93 -5.24
C LYS A 5 12.15 -15.46 -5.32
N LYS A 6 12.50 -14.72 -6.38
CA LYS A 6 12.08 -13.31 -6.53
C LYS A 6 10.58 -13.18 -6.79
N ILE A 7 10.01 -14.03 -7.65
CA ILE A 7 8.55 -14.07 -7.87
C ILE A 7 7.80 -14.33 -6.56
N ASN A 8 8.27 -15.28 -5.75
CA ASN A 8 7.66 -15.55 -4.44
C ASN A 8 7.72 -14.35 -3.49
N GLN A 9 8.78 -13.55 -3.55
CA GLN A 9 8.89 -12.34 -2.73
C GLN A 9 7.94 -11.25 -3.19
N ILE A 10 7.89 -11.00 -4.50
CA ILE A 10 7.02 -9.99 -5.13
C ILE A 10 5.56 -10.24 -4.71
N ILE A 11 5.02 -11.41 -5.08
CA ILE A 11 3.61 -11.72 -4.84
C ILE A 11 3.25 -11.72 -3.35
N ARG A 12 4.17 -12.18 -2.49
CA ARG A 12 3.95 -12.19 -1.05
C ARG A 12 3.87 -10.80 -0.46
N VAL A 13 4.83 -9.95 -0.83
CA VAL A 13 4.96 -8.59 -0.28
C VAL A 13 3.84 -7.72 -0.81
N ASP A 14 3.50 -7.84 -2.08
CA ASP A 14 2.41 -7.08 -2.66
C ASP A 14 1.10 -7.43 -1.98
N LEU A 15 0.77 -8.72 -1.82
CA LEU A 15 -0.42 -9.11 -1.06
C LEU A 15 -0.43 -8.57 0.39
N ALA A 16 0.73 -8.54 1.05
CA ALA A 16 0.83 -7.97 2.39
C ALA A 16 0.65 -6.45 2.38
N GLY A 17 1.15 -5.77 1.34
CA GLY A 17 0.96 -4.36 1.06
C GLY A 17 -0.51 -4.01 0.89
N GLU A 18 -1.21 -4.71 -0.01
CA GLU A 18 -2.65 -4.54 -0.27
C GLU A 18 -3.49 -4.68 1.00
N LYS A 19 -3.23 -5.74 1.78
CA LYS A 19 -3.91 -5.92 3.06
C LYS A 19 -3.59 -4.81 4.05
N GLY A 20 -2.35 -4.31 4.05
CA GLY A 20 -1.94 -3.16 4.85
C GLY A 20 -2.69 -1.89 4.45
N ALA A 21 -2.79 -1.58 3.15
CA ALA A 21 -3.52 -0.43 2.64
C ALA A 21 -5.01 -0.49 3.02
N ILE A 22 -5.65 -1.66 2.83
CA ILE A 22 -7.03 -1.92 3.27
C ILE A 22 -7.21 -1.60 4.77
N GLU A 23 -6.30 -2.08 5.62
CA GLU A 23 -6.41 -1.84 7.07
C GLU A 23 -6.13 -0.38 7.44
N ILE A 24 -5.23 0.32 6.75
CA ILE A 24 -5.04 1.77 6.92
C ILE A 24 -6.35 2.49 6.61
N TYR A 25 -6.98 2.23 5.46
CA TYR A 25 -8.24 2.88 5.09
C TYR A 25 -9.37 2.55 6.06
N LYS A 26 -9.48 1.30 6.53
CA LYS A 26 -10.45 0.94 7.59
C LYS A 26 -10.18 1.70 8.89
N GLY A 27 -8.92 1.81 9.31
CA GLY A 27 -8.52 2.57 10.49
C GLY A 27 -8.87 4.04 10.36
N GLN A 28 -8.64 4.63 9.19
CA GLN A 28 -9.03 6.01 8.92
C GLN A 28 -10.56 6.18 9.02
N LEU A 29 -11.32 5.31 8.36
CA LEU A 29 -12.79 5.33 8.36
C LEU A 29 -13.40 5.13 9.76
N ALA A 30 -12.70 4.47 10.68
CA ALA A 30 -13.17 4.30 12.05
C ALA A 30 -13.23 5.63 12.83
N VAL A 31 -12.50 6.66 12.40
CA VAL A 31 -12.37 7.94 13.12
C VAL A 31 -12.92 9.13 12.32
N ILE A 32 -12.86 9.08 10.98
CA ILE A 32 -13.31 10.17 10.11
C ILE A 32 -14.83 10.37 10.21
N LYS A 33 -15.23 11.59 10.61
CA LYS A 33 -16.64 12.03 10.59
C LYS A 33 -17.01 12.86 9.36
N ASP A 34 -16.01 13.42 8.68
CA ASP A 34 -16.19 14.22 7.48
C ASP A 34 -16.67 13.32 6.32
N LYS A 35 -17.87 13.62 5.79
CA LYS A 35 -18.50 12.76 4.77
C LYS A 35 -17.75 12.77 3.44
N THR A 36 -17.21 13.93 3.04
CA THR A 36 -16.47 14.08 1.79
C THR A 36 -15.20 13.24 1.82
N LEU A 37 -14.42 13.37 2.89
CA LEU A 37 -13.22 12.58 3.13
C LEU A 37 -13.55 11.08 3.26
N SER A 38 -14.57 10.72 4.05
CA SER A 38 -14.97 9.32 4.21
C SER A 38 -15.38 8.67 2.89
N ASN A 39 -16.09 9.39 2.02
CA ASN A 39 -16.47 8.87 0.71
C ASN A 39 -15.26 8.64 -0.18
N GLU A 40 -14.29 9.55 -0.19
CA GLU A 40 -13.06 9.38 -0.96
C GLU A 40 -12.25 8.18 -0.48
N ILE A 41 -12.05 8.06 0.84
CA ILE A 41 -11.35 6.90 1.43
C ILE A 41 -12.06 5.58 1.09
N LYS A 42 -13.41 5.55 1.03
CA LYS A 42 -14.15 4.33 0.62
C LYS A 42 -13.93 3.97 -0.84
N ILE A 43 -13.77 4.95 -1.73
CA ILE A 43 -13.48 4.71 -3.14
C ILE A 43 -12.11 4.07 -3.29
N MET A 44 -11.09 4.63 -2.63
CA MET A 44 -9.73 4.06 -2.63
C MET A 44 -9.72 2.67 -1.99
N LEU A 45 -10.36 2.50 -0.83
CA LEU A 45 -10.49 1.18 -0.17
C LEU A 45 -11.06 0.12 -1.11
N LYS A 46 -12.09 0.45 -1.90
CA LYS A 46 -12.67 -0.51 -2.85
C LYS A 46 -11.67 -0.92 -3.94
N LYS A 47 -10.83 0.01 -4.42
CA LYS A 47 -9.76 -0.30 -5.39
C LYS A 47 -8.71 -1.24 -4.76
N GLU A 48 -8.30 -0.99 -3.52
CA GLU A 48 -7.38 -1.90 -2.79
C GLU A 48 -7.97 -3.31 -2.60
N GLU A 49 -9.28 -3.42 -2.37
CA GLU A 49 -9.94 -4.72 -2.25
C GLU A 49 -9.86 -5.53 -3.56
N GLU A 50 -10.01 -4.85 -4.71
CA GLU A 50 -9.84 -5.46 -6.04
C GLU A 50 -8.39 -5.89 -6.29
N HIS A 51 -7.42 -5.08 -5.86
CA HIS A 51 -5.99 -5.40 -5.94
C HIS A 51 -5.60 -6.59 -5.05
N CYS A 52 -6.06 -6.60 -3.81
CA CYS A 52 -5.90 -7.70 -2.87
C CYS A 52 -6.49 -9.01 -3.40
N GLU A 53 -7.68 -8.96 -4.02
CA GLU A 53 -8.30 -10.12 -4.65
C GLU A 53 -7.41 -10.65 -5.79
N LYS A 54 -6.86 -9.75 -6.61
CA LYS A 54 -5.96 -10.11 -7.71
C LYS A 54 -4.69 -10.79 -7.18
N PHE A 55 -4.04 -10.24 -6.16
CA PHE A 55 -2.84 -10.85 -5.58
C PHE A 55 -3.13 -12.15 -4.84
N THR A 56 -4.32 -12.31 -4.24
CA THR A 56 -4.75 -13.57 -3.65
C THR A 56 -4.83 -14.67 -4.71
N LYS A 57 -5.39 -14.38 -5.89
CA LYS A 57 -5.42 -15.31 -7.03
C LYS A 57 -4.00 -15.64 -7.53
N LEU A 58 -3.13 -14.63 -7.64
CA LEU A 58 -1.74 -14.82 -8.04
C LEU A 58 -0.96 -15.68 -7.03
N LEU A 59 -1.20 -15.50 -5.73
CA LEU A 59 -0.58 -16.31 -4.68
C LEU A 59 -0.85 -17.81 -4.88
N VAL A 60 -2.10 -18.17 -5.22
CA VAL A 60 -2.48 -19.55 -5.54
C VAL A 60 -1.83 -20.01 -6.86
N GLN A 61 -1.94 -19.21 -7.92
CA GLN A 61 -1.40 -19.53 -9.25
C GLN A 61 0.10 -19.82 -9.22
N TYR A 62 0.87 -19.00 -8.49
CA TYR A 62 2.32 -19.11 -8.38
C TYR A 62 2.78 -20.00 -7.22
N LYS A 63 1.84 -20.60 -6.46
CA LYS A 63 2.10 -21.46 -5.30
C LYS A 63 3.00 -20.77 -4.26
N VAL A 64 2.73 -19.50 -4.00
CA VAL A 64 3.45 -18.67 -3.04
C VAL A 64 2.78 -18.79 -1.67
N ARG A 65 3.55 -18.76 -0.58
CA ARG A 65 3.00 -18.65 0.77
C ARG A 65 2.93 -17.17 1.18
N PRO A 66 1.84 -16.73 1.84
CA PRO A 66 1.76 -15.38 2.38
C PRO A 66 2.81 -15.20 3.47
N THR A 67 3.11 -13.95 3.81
CA THR A 67 4.04 -13.67 4.92
C THR A 67 3.40 -14.06 6.24
N ILE A 68 4.20 -14.63 7.14
CA ILE A 68 3.76 -14.96 8.50
C ILE A 68 3.46 -13.71 9.35
N LEU A 69 3.94 -12.55 8.91
CA LEU A 69 3.77 -11.26 9.59
C LEU A 69 2.44 -10.57 9.23
N ASP A 70 1.60 -11.18 8.39
CA ASP A 70 0.29 -10.64 7.99
C ASP A 70 -0.55 -10.13 9.17
N PRO A 71 -0.66 -10.85 10.31
CA PRO A 71 -1.44 -10.36 11.45
C PRO A 71 -0.84 -9.12 12.10
N VAL A 72 0.48 -9.04 12.20
CA VAL A 72 1.20 -7.90 12.80
C VAL A 72 1.01 -6.66 11.94
N TRP A 73 1.15 -6.81 10.62
CA TRP A 73 0.98 -5.72 9.68
C TRP A 73 -0.44 -5.19 9.66
N LYS A 74 -1.46 -6.06 9.70
CA LYS A 74 -2.86 -5.62 9.78
C LYS A 74 -3.14 -4.74 10.99
N VAL A 75 -2.69 -5.16 12.18
CA VAL A 75 -2.89 -4.38 13.41
C VAL A 75 -2.14 -3.04 13.34
N GLY A 76 -0.88 -3.05 12.89
CA GLY A 76 -0.08 -1.83 12.76
C GLY A 76 -0.66 -0.85 11.74
N ALA A 77 -1.10 -1.36 10.59
CA ALA A 77 -1.73 -0.60 9.51
C ALA A 77 -3.05 0.05 9.98
N PHE A 78 -3.92 -0.71 10.63
CA PHE A 78 -5.16 -0.18 11.21
C PHE A 78 -4.89 0.92 12.25
N GLY A 79 -3.92 0.69 13.14
CA GLY A 79 -3.48 1.68 14.11
C GLY A 79 -2.94 2.96 13.47
N LEU A 80 -2.12 2.84 12.42
CA LEU A 80 -1.61 3.97 11.66
C LEU A 80 -2.75 4.76 10.99
N GLY A 81 -3.71 4.05 10.40
CA GLY A 81 -4.90 4.65 9.80
C GLY A 81 -5.71 5.45 10.82
N MET A 82 -6.05 4.86 11.96
CA MET A 82 -6.75 5.55 13.04
C MET A 82 -5.98 6.77 13.55
N PHE A 83 -4.67 6.61 13.79
CA PHE A 83 -3.83 7.69 14.32
C PHE A 83 -3.75 8.87 13.35
N SER A 84 -3.50 8.62 12.07
CA SER A 84 -3.45 9.68 11.04
C SER A 84 -4.79 10.38 10.86
N ALA A 85 -5.90 9.65 10.98
CA ALA A 85 -7.25 10.23 10.95
C ALA A 85 -7.57 11.07 12.18
N ALA A 86 -7.14 10.65 13.37
CA ALA A 86 -7.32 11.40 14.61
C ALA A 86 -6.60 12.76 14.60
N LEU A 87 -5.48 12.86 13.87
CA LEU A 87 -4.75 14.12 13.66
C LEU A 87 -5.39 15.04 12.59
N GLY A 88 -6.48 14.59 11.95
CA GLY A 88 -7.27 15.36 11.01
C GLY A 88 -6.93 15.13 9.53
N LYS A 89 -7.73 15.77 8.66
CA LYS A 89 -7.73 15.55 7.20
C LYS A 89 -6.34 15.59 6.57
N LYS A 90 -5.53 16.60 6.89
CA LYS A 90 -4.20 16.76 6.28
C LYS A 90 -3.26 15.60 6.64
N ALA A 91 -3.27 15.16 7.89
CA ALA A 91 -2.48 14.01 8.35
C ALA A 91 -2.99 12.68 7.75
N THR A 92 -4.30 12.55 7.57
CA THR A 92 -4.91 11.42 6.84
C THR A 92 -4.36 11.32 5.43
N MET A 93 -4.45 12.39 4.64
CA MET A 93 -3.98 12.38 3.26
C MET A 93 -2.46 12.33 3.17
N ALA A 94 -1.73 12.88 4.16
CA ALA A 94 -0.28 12.71 4.26
C ALA A 94 0.11 11.24 4.46
N CYS A 95 -0.65 10.51 5.27
CA CYS A 95 -0.45 9.07 5.45
C CYS A 95 -0.65 8.33 4.12
N THR A 96 -1.76 8.60 3.44
CA THR A 96 -2.04 8.02 2.11
C THR A 96 -0.92 8.34 1.12
N GLU A 97 -0.59 9.62 0.91
CA GLU A 97 0.50 10.03 0.01
C GLU A 97 1.84 9.33 0.34
N ALA A 98 2.20 9.23 1.62
CA ALA A 98 3.45 8.62 2.04
C ALA A 98 3.49 7.11 1.78
N VAL A 99 2.37 6.41 1.97
CA VAL A 99 2.25 4.98 1.69
C VAL A 99 2.28 4.74 0.19
N GLU A 100 1.47 5.48 -0.58
CA GLU A 100 1.41 5.32 -2.03
C GLU A 100 2.75 5.59 -2.70
N GLU A 101 3.50 6.61 -2.27
CA GLU A 101 4.82 6.86 -2.83
C GLU A 101 5.77 5.67 -2.67
N VAL A 102 5.68 4.93 -1.56
CA VAL A 102 6.48 3.73 -1.34
C VAL A 102 5.97 2.55 -2.18
N ILE A 103 4.66 2.38 -2.29
CA ILE A 103 4.04 1.29 -3.07
C ILE A 103 4.31 1.49 -4.57
N ILE A 104 4.14 2.71 -5.10
CA ILE A 104 4.45 3.05 -6.50
C ILE A 104 5.91 2.72 -6.82
N ASP A 105 6.87 3.18 -6.00
CA ASP A 105 8.29 2.88 -6.20
C ASP A 105 8.56 1.37 -6.16
N HIS A 106 7.82 0.63 -5.33
CA HIS A 106 7.90 -0.83 -5.28
C HIS A 106 7.41 -1.46 -6.59
N TYR A 107 6.20 -1.12 -7.03
CA TYR A 107 5.60 -1.67 -8.26
C TYR A 107 6.38 -1.32 -9.52
N GLU A 108 6.91 -0.10 -9.64
CA GLU A 108 7.75 0.30 -10.78
C GLU A 108 9.04 -0.51 -10.85
N LYS A 109 9.70 -0.76 -9.70
CA LYS A 109 10.89 -1.62 -9.65
C LYS A 109 10.59 -3.06 -10.01
N GLN A 110 9.46 -3.59 -9.53
CA GLN A 110 9.04 -4.94 -9.83
C GLN A 110 8.66 -5.12 -11.30
N SER A 111 7.81 -4.24 -11.84
CA SER A 111 7.39 -4.31 -13.24
C SER A 111 8.58 -4.31 -14.19
N LYS A 112 9.55 -3.41 -13.98
CA LYS A 112 10.82 -3.37 -14.73
C LYS A 112 11.64 -4.66 -14.57
N TYR A 113 11.69 -5.24 -13.37
CA TYR A 113 12.37 -6.52 -13.18
C TYR A 113 11.68 -7.67 -13.94
N LEU A 114 10.35 -7.65 -14.01
CA LEU A 114 9.52 -8.70 -14.59
C LEU A 114 9.44 -8.65 -16.12
N GLU A 115 9.70 -7.50 -16.74
CA GLU A 115 9.73 -7.35 -18.20
C GLU A 115 10.63 -8.40 -18.86
N GLY A 116 10.06 -9.14 -19.82
CA GLY A 116 10.72 -10.22 -20.55
C GLY A 116 10.97 -11.50 -19.74
N LYS A 117 10.48 -11.57 -18.50
CA LYS A 117 10.59 -12.76 -17.62
C LYS A 117 9.22 -13.31 -17.21
N ASP A 118 8.29 -12.41 -16.92
CA ASP A 118 6.90 -12.70 -16.60
C ASP A 118 6.05 -11.48 -16.98
N ASP A 119 5.70 -11.40 -18.26
CA ASP A 119 4.98 -10.25 -18.81
C ASP A 119 3.55 -10.13 -18.24
N ALA A 120 2.97 -11.24 -17.76
CA ALA A 120 1.67 -11.22 -17.12
C ALA A 120 1.75 -10.49 -15.76
N LEU A 121 2.72 -10.84 -14.92
CA LEU A 121 2.92 -10.18 -13.63
C LEU A 121 3.47 -8.76 -13.79
N SER A 122 4.32 -8.52 -14.80
CA SER A 122 4.78 -7.17 -15.15
C SER A 122 3.63 -6.23 -15.50
N LYS A 123 2.66 -6.70 -16.30
CA LYS A 123 1.45 -5.92 -16.62
C LYS A 123 0.60 -5.61 -15.41
N VAL A 124 0.45 -6.56 -14.47
CA VAL A 124 -0.31 -6.35 -13.24
C VAL A 124 0.35 -5.28 -12.37
N THR A 125 1.64 -5.43 -12.07
CA THR A 125 2.38 -4.47 -11.23
C THR A 125 2.45 -3.09 -11.87
N LYS A 126 2.61 -3.00 -13.21
CA LYS A 126 2.56 -1.72 -13.93
C LYS A 126 1.17 -1.06 -13.88
N LYS A 127 0.09 -1.84 -13.94
CA LYS A 127 -1.27 -1.32 -13.78
C LYS A 127 -1.45 -0.75 -12.38
N PHE A 128 -1.10 -1.51 -11.34
CA PHE A 128 -1.33 -1.06 -9.96
C PHE A 128 -0.44 0.13 -9.59
N ALA A 129 0.78 0.23 -10.13
CA ALA A 129 1.57 1.45 -10.04
C ALA A 129 0.85 2.69 -10.61
N SER A 130 0.01 2.51 -11.64
CA SER A 130 -0.79 3.60 -12.21
C SER A 130 -2.00 3.92 -11.34
N ASP A 131 -2.66 2.90 -10.80
CA ASP A 131 -3.80 3.05 -9.90
C ASP A 131 -3.36 3.78 -8.61
N GLU A 132 -2.22 3.40 -8.01
CA GLU A 132 -1.67 4.08 -6.82
C GLU A 132 -1.24 5.52 -7.06
N LYS A 133 -0.79 5.85 -8.27
CA LYS A 133 -0.52 7.24 -8.63
C LYS A 133 -1.79 8.07 -8.54
N GLU A 134 -2.93 7.53 -8.96
CA GLU A 134 -4.24 8.19 -8.84
C GLU A 134 -4.58 8.45 -7.37
N HIS A 135 -4.41 7.46 -6.49
CA HIS A 135 -4.60 7.62 -5.03
C HIS A 135 -3.70 8.71 -4.45
N MET A 136 -2.42 8.73 -4.82
CA MET A 136 -1.47 9.76 -4.41
C MET A 136 -1.88 11.16 -4.91
N HIS A 137 -2.38 11.26 -6.15
CA HIS A 137 -2.86 12.53 -6.70
C HIS A 137 -4.09 13.04 -5.96
N ILE A 138 -5.08 12.17 -5.71
CA ILE A 138 -6.24 12.49 -4.87
C ILE A 138 -5.80 12.99 -3.50
N ALA A 139 -4.82 12.32 -2.87
CA ALA A 139 -4.29 12.75 -1.59
C ALA A 139 -3.68 14.16 -1.62
N LYS A 140 -2.91 14.45 -2.66
CA LYS A 140 -2.32 15.78 -2.87
C LYS A 140 -3.38 16.85 -3.10
N ASP A 141 -4.37 16.57 -3.93
CA ASP A 141 -5.46 17.50 -4.27
C ASP A 141 -6.36 17.80 -3.07
N MET A 142 -6.60 16.80 -2.21
CA MET A 142 -7.31 16.98 -0.94
C MET A 142 -6.49 17.71 0.13
N GLY A 143 -5.16 17.79 -0.07
CA GLY A 143 -4.20 18.52 0.75
C GLY A 143 -3.57 17.68 1.86
N THR A 144 -2.27 17.41 1.72
CA THR A 144 -1.48 16.60 2.68
C THR A 144 -0.72 17.40 3.73
N GLY A 145 -0.79 18.73 3.67
CA GLY A 145 0.01 19.60 4.52
C GLY A 145 1.49 19.63 4.11
N SER A 146 2.08 20.83 4.15
CA SER A 146 3.46 21.09 3.74
C SER A 146 4.33 21.62 4.87
N ASP A 147 3.79 21.72 6.09
CA ASP A 147 4.57 22.14 7.26
C ASP A 147 5.53 21.04 7.73
N LEU A 148 6.43 21.41 8.65
CA LEU A 148 7.45 20.51 9.18
C LEU A 148 6.85 19.26 9.83
N LEU A 149 5.68 19.37 10.46
CA LEU A 149 5.00 18.25 11.12
C LEU A 149 4.57 17.21 10.09
N HIS A 150 3.86 17.62 9.04
CA HIS A 150 3.38 16.70 8.00
C HIS A 150 4.54 16.12 7.20
N GLN A 151 5.60 16.87 6.92
CA GLN A 151 6.80 16.35 6.27
C GLN A 151 7.50 15.27 7.11
N THR A 152 7.59 15.48 8.43
CA THR A 152 8.17 14.51 9.36
C THR A 152 7.30 13.26 9.46
N LEU A 153 5.98 13.42 9.54
CA LEU A 153 5.01 12.32 9.52
C LEU A 153 5.18 11.47 8.27
N LYS A 154 5.20 12.09 7.07
CA LYS A 154 5.39 11.39 5.80
C LYS A 154 6.71 10.63 5.77
N SER A 155 7.79 11.23 6.25
CA SER A 155 9.11 10.59 6.29
C SER A 155 9.12 9.37 7.21
N GLY A 156 8.50 9.47 8.39
CA GLY A 156 8.35 8.35 9.32
C GLY A 156 7.52 7.20 8.74
N ILE A 157 6.39 7.52 8.11
CA ILE A 157 5.52 6.52 7.46
C ILE A 157 6.27 5.82 6.33
N LYS A 158 6.96 6.57 5.45
CA LYS A 158 7.77 6.00 4.38
C LYS A 158 8.84 5.04 4.91
N LEU A 159 9.50 5.39 6.02
CA LEU A 159 10.50 4.54 6.65
C LEU A 159 9.88 3.23 7.14
N ILE A 160 8.76 3.30 7.85
CA ILE A 160 8.07 2.13 8.38
C ILE A 160 7.58 1.22 7.24
N SER A 161 6.97 1.78 6.20
CA SER A 161 6.51 1.01 5.03
C SER A 161 7.67 0.30 4.32
N LYS A 162 8.81 0.97 4.14
CA LYS A 162 10.03 0.36 3.55
C LYS A 162 10.57 -0.77 4.41
N ILE A 163 10.53 -0.64 5.74
CA ILE A 163 10.93 -1.70 6.66
C ILE A 163 9.97 -2.89 6.55
N ALA A 164 8.66 -2.66 6.57
CA ALA A 164 7.64 -3.69 6.45
C ALA A 164 7.80 -4.50 5.16
N ILE A 165 8.02 -3.82 4.03
CA ILE A 165 8.34 -4.44 2.73
C ILE A 165 9.59 -5.33 2.83
N LYS A 166 10.70 -4.77 3.31
CA LYS A 166 11.99 -5.49 3.37
C LYS A 166 11.95 -6.71 4.29
N VAL A 167 11.20 -6.64 5.37
CA VAL A 167 11.01 -7.77 6.29
C VAL A 167 10.10 -8.82 5.65
N SER A 168 8.98 -8.41 5.03
CA SER A 168 8.02 -9.31 4.37
C SER A 168 8.61 -10.02 3.15
N GLU A 169 9.60 -9.44 2.48
CA GLU A 169 10.36 -10.12 1.41
C GLU A 169 11.10 -11.37 1.94
N ARG A 170 11.38 -11.46 3.24
CA ARG A 170 12.20 -12.53 3.81
C ARG A 170 11.38 -13.67 4.41
N VAL A 171 10.23 -13.38 4.99
CA VAL A 171 9.44 -14.31 5.81
C VAL A 171 8.01 -14.48 5.34
#